data_AF-A0A9X1NFB6-F1
#
_entry.id   AF-A0A9X1NFB6-F1
#
_cell.length_a   1.000
_cell.length_b   1.000
_cell.length_c   1.000
_cell.angle_alpha   90.00
_cell.angle_beta   90.00
_cell.angle_gamma   90.00
#
_symmetry.space_group_name_H-M   'P 1'
#
loop_
_entity.id
_entity.type
_entity.pdbx_description
1 polymer ?
#
loop_
_entity_poly.entity_id
_entity_poly.type
_entity_poly.pdbx_seq_one_letter_code
_entity_poly.pdbx_strand_id
1 'polypeptide(L)'
;MSATSKYPTTDDPAPAYLSKATPDELARMVVGLTEELWVLRDRVMVLEQVLTETGSLKPESVDEHTPGTDLNERLHRERQRLIQRVLGAPLSVER
;
A
#
# COMPACT_ATOMS: atom_id res chain seq x y z
N MET A 1 -19.68 5.75 -24.72
CA MET A 1 -18.47 6.37 -24.13
C MET A 1 -18.17 5.60 -22.85
N SER A 2 -17.32 4.57 -22.94
CA SER A 2 -16.98 3.74 -21.78
C SER A 2 -15.89 4.44 -20.98
N ALA A 3 -16.14 4.68 -19.70
CA ALA A 3 -15.17 5.23 -18.78
C ALA A 3 -14.04 4.21 -18.59
N THR A 4 -12.83 4.57 -18.99
CA THR A 4 -11.63 3.77 -18.77
C THR A 4 -11.39 3.67 -17.25
N SER A 5 -11.73 2.52 -16.66
CA SER A 5 -11.38 2.24 -15.27
C SER A 5 -9.86 2.21 -15.14
N LYS A 6 -9.32 2.96 -14.18
CA LYS A 6 -7.87 3.07 -13.93
C LYS A 6 -7.26 1.81 -13.27
N TYR A 7 -8.10 0.81 -13.00
CA TYR A 7 -7.73 -0.44 -12.33
C TYR A 7 -8.00 -1.63 -13.26
N PRO A 8 -7.12 -2.63 -13.25
CA PRO A 8 -7.28 -3.80 -14.09
C PRO A 8 -8.59 -4.52 -13.76
N THR A 9 -9.36 -4.89 -14.78
CA THR A 9 -10.56 -5.72 -14.62
C THR A 9 -10.18 -7.19 -14.60
N THR A 10 -11.10 -8.07 -14.19
CA THR A 10 -10.89 -9.54 -14.23
C THR A 10 -10.62 -10.08 -15.62
N ASP A 11 -10.92 -9.31 -16.66
CA ASP A 11 -10.67 -9.65 -18.07
C ASP A 11 -9.29 -9.18 -18.57
N ASP A 12 -8.58 -8.32 -17.81
CA ASP A 12 -7.23 -7.93 -18.18
C ASP A 12 -6.26 -9.10 -17.96
N PRO A 13 -5.37 -9.40 -18.92
CA PRO A 13 -4.42 -10.48 -18.77
C PRO A 13 -3.54 -10.21 -17.53
N ALA A 14 -3.52 -11.19 -16.62
CA ALA A 14 -2.72 -11.11 -15.42
C ALA A 14 -1.26 -10.75 -15.78
N PRO A 15 -0.59 -9.87 -15.01
CA PRO A 15 0.82 -9.55 -15.20
C PRO A 15 1.64 -10.82 -15.39
N ALA A 16 2.63 -10.81 -16.30
CA ALA A 16 3.36 -12.00 -16.70
C ALA A 16 4.04 -12.77 -15.54
N TYR A 17 4.29 -12.09 -14.42
CA TYR A 17 4.82 -12.69 -13.19
C TYR A 17 3.75 -13.36 -12.31
N LEU A 18 2.48 -12.98 -12.42
CA LEU A 18 1.35 -13.64 -11.75
C LEU A 18 0.75 -14.76 -12.60
N SER A 19 0.83 -14.67 -13.93
CA SER A 19 0.23 -15.67 -14.83
C SER A 19 0.88 -17.06 -14.76
N LYS A 20 2.06 -17.16 -14.14
CA LYS A 20 2.79 -18.42 -13.90
C LYS A 20 2.87 -18.83 -12.43
N ALA A 21 2.38 -17.99 -11.52
CA ALA A 21 2.45 -18.26 -10.09
C ALA A 21 1.40 -19.31 -9.69
N THR A 22 1.83 -20.29 -8.91
CA THR A 22 0.92 -21.26 -8.29
C THR A 22 0.12 -20.60 -7.17
N PRO A 23 -1.06 -21.14 -6.80
CA PRO A 23 -1.83 -20.66 -5.65
C PRO A 23 -1.02 -20.60 -4.34
N ASP A 24 -0.12 -21.55 -4.11
CA ASP A 24 0.73 -21.59 -2.92
C ASP A 24 1.79 -20.47 -2.92
N GLU A 25 2.34 -20.11 -4.08
CA GLU A 25 3.26 -18.98 -4.23
C GLU A 25 2.53 -17.65 -4.02
N LEU A 26 1.30 -17.53 -4.53
CA LEU A 26 0.43 -16.38 -4.26
C LEU A 26 0.12 -16.27 -2.76
N ALA A 27 -0.24 -17.37 -2.11
CA ALA A 27 -0.49 -17.40 -0.67
C ALA A 27 0.74 -16.98 0.12
N ARG A 28 1.93 -17.47 -0.24
CA ARG A 28 3.20 -17.07 0.41
C ARG A 28 3.50 -15.58 0.21
N MET A 29 3.26 -15.03 -0.98
CA MET A 29 3.44 -13.59 -1.24
C MET A 29 2.47 -12.73 -0.42
N VAL A 30 1.20 -13.12 -0.32
CA VAL A 30 0.20 -12.39 0.48
C VAL A 30 0.51 -12.46 1.97
N VAL A 31 0.94 -13.63 2.48
CA VAL A 31 1.36 -13.79 3.88
C VAL A 31 2.57 -12.90 4.18
N GLY A 32 3.62 -12.94 3.35
CA GLY A 32 4.80 -12.07 3.53
C GLY A 32 4.46 -10.58 3.50
N LEU A 33 3.56 -10.16 2.59
CA LEU A 33 3.09 -8.76 2.57
C LEU A 33 2.29 -8.40 3.84
N THR A 34 1.52 -9.34 4.37
CA THR A 34 0.74 -9.13 5.61
C THR A 34 1.66 -9.00 6.82
N GLU A 35 2.76 -9.75 6.88
CA GLU A 35 3.78 -9.62 7.92
C GLU A 35 4.43 -8.22 7.90
N GLU A 36 4.82 -7.74 6.73
CA GLU A 36 5.38 -6.38 6.57
C GLU A 36 4.35 -5.29 6.92
N LEU A 37 3.07 -5.50 6.54
CA LEU A 37 1.99 -4.59 6.92
C LEU A 37 1.78 -4.56 8.44
N TRP A 38 1.96 -5.71 9.12
CA TRP A 38 1.89 -5.79 10.58
C TRP A 38 3.03 -5.02 11.24
N VAL A 39 4.26 -5.15 10.74
CA VAL A 39 5.40 -4.36 11.22
C VAL A 39 5.16 -2.85 11.06
N LEU A 40 4.59 -2.44 9.92
CA LEU A 40 4.22 -1.03 9.71
C LEU A 40 3.16 -0.57 10.72
N ARG A 41 2.13 -1.40 10.95
CA ARG A 41 1.08 -1.13 11.94
C ARG A 41 1.67 -0.95 13.34
N ASP A 42 2.54 -1.86 13.78
CA ASP A 42 3.19 -1.77 15.09
C ASP A 42 3.97 -0.45 15.23
N ARG A 43 4.70 -0.05 14.18
CA ARG A 43 5.43 1.23 14.19
C ARG A 43 4.52 2.45 14.27
N VAL A 44 3.36 2.41 13.61
CA VAL A 44 2.35 3.49 13.69
C VAL A 44 1.77 3.56 15.10
N MET A 45 1.42 2.42 15.71
CA MET A 45 0.92 2.38 17.09
C MET A 45 1.95 2.94 18.09
N VAL A 46 3.22 2.58 17.94
CA VAL A 46 4.31 3.13 18.76
C VAL A 46 4.46 4.64 18.53
N LEU A 47 4.39 5.11 17.28
CA LEU A 47 4.47 6.54 16.96
C LEU A 47 3.33 7.33 17.62
N GLU A 48 2.10 6.83 17.55
CA GLU A 48 0.92 7.45 18.18
C GLU A 48 1.05 7.52 19.69
N GLN A 49 1.53 6.43 20.31
CA GLN A 49 1.81 6.39 21.75
C GLN A 49 2.86 7.43 22.13
N VAL A 50 3.99 7.50 21.42
CA VAL A 50 5.06 8.47 21.68
C VAL A 50 4.55 9.90 21.54
N LEU A 51 3.78 10.20 20.49
CA LEU A 51 3.23 11.55 20.26
C LEU A 51 2.18 11.94 21.31
N THR A 52 1.44 10.97 21.83
CA THR A 52 0.50 11.16 22.93
C THR A 52 1.25 11.45 24.24
N GLU A 53 2.29 10.68 24.54
CA GLU A 53 3.14 10.88 25.73
C GLU A 53 3.84 12.25 25.72
N THR A 54 4.24 12.75 24.55
CA THR A 54 4.82 14.10 24.42
C THR A 54 3.76 15.21 24.37
N GLY A 55 2.48 14.88 24.53
CA GLY A 55 1.36 15.84 24.48
C GLY A 55 1.17 16.51 23.13
N SER A 56 1.75 15.95 22.06
CA SER A 56 1.78 16.55 20.72
C SER A 56 0.53 16.20 19.89
N LEU A 57 -0.17 15.13 20.28
CA LEU A 57 -1.35 14.62 19.59
C LEU A 57 -2.31 13.99 20.61
N LYS A 58 -3.62 14.13 20.41
CA LYS A 58 -4.61 13.34 21.18
C LYS A 58 -4.87 12.02 20.45
N PRO A 59 -5.17 10.92 21.16
CA PRO A 59 -5.40 9.61 20.54
C PRO A 59 -6.38 9.64 19.35
N GLU A 60 -7.47 10.40 19.46
CA GLU A 60 -8.51 10.52 18.44
C GLU A 60 -8.12 11.39 17.23
N SER A 61 -7.03 12.15 17.33
CA SER A 61 -6.70 13.18 16.32
C SER A 61 -6.35 12.58 14.96
N VAL A 62 -5.78 11.36 14.91
CA VAL A 62 -5.43 10.70 13.64
C VAL A 62 -6.70 10.23 12.92
N ASP A 63 -7.62 9.60 13.65
CA ASP A 63 -8.87 9.05 13.10
C ASP A 63 -9.83 10.15 12.62
N GLU A 64 -9.87 11.27 13.34
CA GLU A 64 -10.72 12.42 12.99
C GLU A 64 -10.09 13.33 11.93
N HIS A 65 -8.79 13.17 11.64
CA HIS A 65 -8.10 14.04 10.71
C HIS A 65 -8.61 13.83 9.28
N THR A 66 -9.29 14.86 8.76
CA THR A 66 -9.61 14.93 7.33
C THR A 66 -8.50 15.70 6.60
N PRO A 67 -7.74 15.06 5.69
CA PRO A 67 -6.67 15.72 4.97
C PRO A 67 -7.20 16.89 4.12
N GLY A 68 -6.59 18.06 4.25
CA GLY A 68 -6.82 19.17 3.32
C GLY A 68 -6.30 18.84 1.92
N THR A 69 -6.63 19.70 0.94
CA THR A 69 -6.29 19.50 -0.49
C THR A 69 -4.80 19.16 -0.70
N ASP A 70 -3.89 19.96 -0.12
CA ASP A 70 -2.45 19.79 -0.29
C ASP A 70 -1.94 18.44 0.23
N LEU A 71 -2.43 18.01 1.40
CA LEU A 71 -2.06 16.72 1.98
C LEU A 71 -2.64 15.57 1.16
N ASN A 72 -3.88 15.70 0.68
CA ASN A 72 -4.51 14.71 -0.19
C ASN A 72 -3.74 14.51 -1.51
N GLU A 73 -3.30 15.59 -2.14
CA GLU A 73 -2.48 15.50 -3.34
C GLU A 73 -1.14 14.83 -3.08
N ARG A 74 -0.50 15.15 -1.94
CA ARG A 74 0.75 14.50 -1.54
C ARG A 74 0.53 13.00 -1.31
N LEU A 75 -0.51 12.62 -0.56
CA LEU A 75 -0.88 11.22 -0.33
C LEU A 75 -1.16 10.50 -1.66
N HIS A 76 -1.84 11.15 -2.60
CA HIS A 76 -2.07 10.60 -3.92
C HIS A 76 -0.75 10.35 -4.66
N ARG A 77 0.17 11.32 -4.68
CA ARG A 77 1.50 11.17 -5.32
C ARG A 77 2.30 10.03 -4.70
N GLU A 78 2.37 9.93 -3.38
CA GLU A 78 3.09 8.84 -2.72
C GLU A 78 2.45 7.48 -3.03
N ARG A 79 1.11 7.39 -3.04
CA ARG A 79 0.40 6.17 -3.43
C ARG A 79 0.73 5.77 -4.86
N GLN A 80 0.72 6.70 -5.80
CA GLN A 80 1.08 6.42 -7.19
C GLN A 80 2.55 5.97 -7.31
N ARG A 81 3.49 6.58 -6.57
CA ARG A 81 4.89 6.14 -6.54
C ARG A 81 5.05 4.72 -6.00
N LEU A 82 4.34 4.39 -4.92
CA LEU A 82 4.35 3.03 -4.36
C LEU A 82 3.81 2.03 -5.37
N ILE A 83 2.66 2.32 -6.00
CA ILE A 83 2.06 1.47 -7.03
C ILE A 83 3.05 1.27 -8.19
N GLN A 84 3.68 2.34 -8.69
CA GLN A 84 4.67 2.24 -9.76
C GLN A 84 5.92 1.46 -9.35
N ARG A 85 6.38 1.58 -8.10
CA ARG A 85 7.50 0.78 -7.59
C ARG A 85 7.14 -0.70 -7.48
N VAL A 86 5.92 -1.03 -7.06
CA VAL A 86 5.47 -2.41 -6.86
C VAL A 86 5.11 -3.08 -8.19
N LEU A 87 4.42 -2.37 -9.10
CA LEU A 87 3.91 -2.92 -10.36
C LEU A 87 4.80 -2.63 -11.57
N GLY A 88 5.58 -1.54 -11.54
CA GLY A 88 6.43 -1.07 -12.63
C GLY A 88 7.92 -1.40 -12.47
N ALA A 89 8.35 -1.96 -11.33
CA ALA A 89 9.64 -2.62 -11.26
C ALA A 89 9.58 -3.89 -12.14
N PRO A 90 10.49 -4.08 -13.11
CA PRO A 90 10.81 -5.42 -13.53
C PRO A 90 11.25 -6.13 -12.26
N LEU A 91 10.48 -7.11 -11.78
CA LEU A 91 11.02 -8.09 -10.85
C LEU A 91 12.10 -8.79 -11.65
N SER A 92 13.33 -8.28 -11.58
CA SER A 92 14.49 -8.86 -12.25
C SER A 92 14.66 -10.25 -11.68
N VAL A 93 14.10 -11.24 -12.38
CA VAL A 93 14.42 -12.65 -12.15
C VAL A 93 15.80 -12.83 -12.76
N GLU A 94 16.81 -12.61 -11.94
CA GLU A 94 18.20 -12.88 -12.29
C GLU A 94 18.46 -14.39 -12.15
N ARG A 95 18.18 -15.14 -13.22
CA ARG A 95 19.11 -16.09 -13.87
C ARG A 95 18.44 -16.89 -14.99
#